data_AF-A0A7X7IT18-F1
#
_entry.id   AF-A0A7X7IT18-F1
#
_cell.length_a   1.000
_cell.length_b   1.000
_cell.length_c   1.000
_cell.angle_alpha   90.00
_cell.angle_beta   90.00
_cell.angle_gamma   90.00
#
_symmetry.space_group_name_H-M   'P 1'
#
loop_
_entity.id
_entity.type
_entity.pdbx_description
1 polymer ?
#
loop_
_entity_poly.entity_id
_entity_poly.type
_entity_poly.pdbx_seq_one_letter_code
_entity_poly.pdbx_strand_id
1 'polypeptide(L)'
;MDDKTLLVVSSDFTHYGEDFDYAPFPPGEALRRARDVDFEAFARLAAHDAAGFADYLDATGATICGRHPLALLIATLPSNAKFERLHYATSSDDGAGDASRFVCYLCAAGWANWNGAPAAAPANASAEDFLPPEDKRTLLRFARESIRHVFETGKALPADHFGKEASPSLKRKAGCFVTLNVRRTGDLRGCIGEIAAQRPLYQAVTALAVHSAFGDRRFSPLRSEELEGIAIEISVLTPERPVDSWRDIVIGRHGMTLSKRGRMAVFLPQVAPEQGWTLEETLSQLALKAGLRPDDWRDGAQFTVFEAIVFGEAAWGTRVP
;
A
#
# COMPACT_ATOMS: atom_id res chain seq x y z
N MET A 1 16.86 -1.62 10.93
CA MET A 1 18.25 -1.14 10.80
C MET A 1 18.38 0.00 11.81
N ASP A 2 19.58 0.28 12.33
CA ASP A 2 19.82 1.39 13.27
C ASP A 2 20.68 2.46 12.61
N ASP A 3 20.84 3.63 13.23
CA ASP A 3 21.61 4.78 12.73
C ASP A 3 23.10 4.49 12.45
N LYS A 4 23.60 3.33 12.84
CA LYS A 4 24.95 2.84 12.57
C LYS A 4 25.01 1.87 11.39
N THR A 5 23.87 1.53 10.81
CA THR A 5 23.77 0.60 9.69
C THR A 5 24.09 1.30 8.37
N LEU A 6 25.05 0.75 7.62
CA LEU A 6 25.29 1.09 6.22
C LEU A 6 24.77 -0.06 5.35
N LEU A 7 23.90 0.26 4.40
CA LEU A 7 23.47 -0.68 3.38
C LEU A 7 24.48 -0.66 2.24
N VAL A 8 24.99 -1.82 1.83
CA VAL A 8 25.87 -1.93 0.67
C VAL A 8 25.13 -2.73 -0.40
N VAL A 9 24.98 -2.13 -1.58
CA VAL A 9 24.38 -2.75 -2.76
C VAL A 9 25.50 -3.00 -3.76
N SER A 10 25.67 -4.25 -4.16
CA SER A 10 26.55 -4.66 -5.25
C SER A 10 25.73 -5.50 -6.21
N SER A 11 25.71 -5.12 -7.49
CA SER A 11 24.89 -5.80 -8.50
C SER A 11 25.54 -5.73 -9.86
N ASP A 12 25.40 -6.82 -10.60
CA ASP A 12 25.71 -6.89 -12.02
C ASP A 12 24.59 -6.16 -12.76
N PHE A 13 24.97 -5.08 -13.41
CA PHE A 13 24.08 -4.21 -14.17
C PHE A 13 23.95 -4.73 -15.61
N THR A 14 24.09 -3.89 -16.63
CA THR A 14 23.94 -4.30 -18.02
C THR A 14 24.89 -5.45 -18.38
N HIS A 15 24.33 -6.56 -18.82
CA HIS A 15 25.01 -7.64 -19.54
C HIS A 15 24.86 -7.33 -21.04
N TYR A 16 25.94 -6.86 -21.67
CA TYR A 16 25.96 -6.46 -23.07
C TYR A 16 26.63 -7.53 -23.94
N GLY A 17 26.01 -7.85 -25.07
CA GLY A 17 26.52 -8.77 -26.08
C GLY A 17 25.40 -9.62 -26.68
N GLU A 18 25.65 -10.20 -27.86
CA GLU A 18 24.68 -11.07 -28.55
C GLU A 18 24.29 -12.28 -27.67
N ASP A 19 25.25 -12.86 -26.94
CA ASP A 19 25.00 -14.00 -26.03
C ASP A 19 24.06 -13.66 -24.85
N PHE A 20 23.92 -12.38 -24.53
CA PHE A 20 23.03 -11.89 -23.47
C PHE A 20 21.69 -11.39 -24.02
N ASP A 21 21.43 -11.60 -25.32
CA ASP A 21 20.27 -11.08 -26.05
C ASP A 21 20.10 -9.55 -25.89
N TYR A 22 21.21 -8.83 -25.67
CA TYR A 22 21.20 -7.40 -25.42
C TYR A 22 22.44 -6.71 -26.02
N ALA A 23 22.32 -6.32 -27.29
CA ALA A 23 23.34 -5.53 -27.99
C ALA A 23 22.71 -4.38 -28.83
N PRO A 24 21.89 -3.50 -28.23
CA PRO A 24 21.15 -2.48 -29.00
C PRO A 24 22.00 -1.31 -29.48
N PHE A 25 23.28 -1.25 -29.10
CA PHE A 25 24.15 -0.09 -29.34
C PHE A 25 25.09 -0.31 -30.53
N PRO A 26 25.40 0.75 -31.30
CA PRO A 26 26.37 0.68 -32.38
C PRO A 26 27.78 0.26 -31.90
N PRO A 27 28.56 -0.44 -32.74
CA PRO A 27 29.97 -0.73 -32.45
C PRO A 27 30.76 0.53 -32.10
N GLY A 28 31.60 0.45 -31.07
CA GLY A 28 32.40 1.57 -30.56
C GLY A 28 31.67 2.52 -29.60
N GLU A 29 30.35 2.43 -29.46
CA GLU A 29 29.57 3.21 -28.49
C GLU A 29 29.04 2.39 -27.30
N ALA A 30 29.14 1.07 -27.37
CA ALA A 30 28.53 0.13 -26.43
C ALA A 30 28.82 0.44 -24.96
N LEU A 31 30.09 0.55 -24.58
CA LEU A 31 30.50 0.83 -23.19
C LEU A 31 29.94 2.16 -22.66
N ARG A 32 29.99 3.22 -23.49
CA ARG A 32 29.47 4.55 -23.11
C ARG A 32 27.96 4.50 -22.93
N ARG A 33 27.23 3.89 -23.87
CA ARG A 33 25.76 3.83 -23.81
C ARG A 33 25.24 2.89 -22.73
N ALA A 34 25.90 1.76 -22.49
CA ALA A 34 25.59 0.89 -21.36
C ALA A 34 25.77 1.63 -20.04
N ARG A 35 26.86 2.41 -19.90
CA ARG A 35 27.07 3.28 -18.74
C ARG A 35 25.98 4.32 -18.56
N ASP A 36 25.57 4.99 -19.64
CA ASP A 36 24.49 5.98 -19.59
C ASP A 36 23.18 5.35 -19.12
N VAL A 37 22.85 4.14 -19.62
CA VAL A 37 21.68 3.37 -19.20
C VAL A 37 21.76 2.96 -17.72
N ASP A 38 22.91 2.43 -17.29
CA ASP A 38 23.12 2.02 -15.91
C ASP A 38 23.03 3.19 -14.93
N PHE A 39 23.50 4.37 -15.35
CA PHE A 39 23.51 5.57 -14.52
C PHE A 39 22.12 6.15 -14.35
N GLU A 40 21.30 6.14 -15.41
CA GLU A 40 19.90 6.53 -15.35
C GLU A 40 19.07 5.53 -14.53
N ALA A 41 19.32 4.23 -14.70
CA ALA A 41 18.73 3.20 -13.86
C ALA A 41 19.09 3.42 -12.38
N PHE A 42 20.36 3.71 -12.08
CA PHE A 42 20.79 4.04 -10.72
C PHE A 42 20.18 5.35 -10.19
N ALA A 43 20.01 6.37 -11.03
CA ALA A 43 19.38 7.62 -10.61
C ALA A 43 17.95 7.39 -10.10
N ARG A 44 17.21 6.48 -10.74
CA ARG A 44 15.86 6.06 -10.30
C ARG A 44 15.91 5.27 -9.00
N LEU A 45 16.92 4.40 -8.82
CA LEU A 45 17.15 3.73 -7.54
C LEU A 45 17.41 4.74 -6.42
N ALA A 46 18.29 5.72 -6.66
CA ALA A 46 18.62 6.76 -5.70
C ALA A 46 17.43 7.70 -5.39
N ALA A 47 16.51 7.84 -6.34
CA ALA A 47 15.27 8.61 -6.18
C ALA A 47 14.13 7.83 -5.50
N HIS A 48 14.31 6.55 -5.15
CA HIS A 48 13.25 5.65 -4.65
C HIS A 48 12.08 5.47 -5.62
N ASP A 49 12.32 5.62 -6.92
CA ASP A 49 11.30 5.49 -7.96
C ASP A 49 11.23 4.04 -8.48
N ALA A 50 10.58 3.16 -7.72
CA ALA A 50 10.48 1.74 -8.06
C ALA A 50 9.71 1.48 -9.36
N ALA A 51 8.63 2.23 -9.57
CA ALA A 51 7.82 2.13 -10.79
C ALA A 51 8.62 2.61 -11.99
N GLY A 52 9.21 3.81 -11.91
CA GLY A 52 10.01 4.33 -13.02
C GLY A 52 11.29 3.54 -13.25
N PHE A 53 11.89 2.91 -12.24
CA PHE A 53 13.00 1.96 -12.46
C PHE A 53 12.54 0.76 -13.28
N ALA A 54 11.40 0.15 -12.93
CA ALA A 54 10.85 -0.98 -13.68
C ALA A 54 10.50 -0.59 -15.12
N ASP A 55 9.76 0.51 -15.30
CA ASP A 55 9.36 1.04 -16.60
C ASP A 55 10.57 1.38 -17.47
N TYR A 56 11.64 1.93 -16.87
CA TYR A 56 12.87 2.26 -17.58
C TYR A 56 13.61 1.01 -18.08
N LEU A 57 13.67 -0.05 -17.29
CA LEU A 57 14.26 -1.31 -17.72
C LEU A 57 13.45 -1.99 -18.81
N ASP A 58 12.11 -1.96 -18.72
CA ASP A 58 11.24 -2.50 -19.76
C ASP A 58 11.37 -1.71 -21.07
N ALA A 59 11.53 -0.38 -21.00
CA ALA A 59 11.69 0.48 -22.17
C ALA A 59 13.08 0.36 -22.83
N THR A 60 14.14 0.17 -22.03
CA THR A 60 15.52 0.08 -22.55
C THR A 60 15.93 -1.35 -22.89
N GLY A 61 15.28 -2.36 -22.30
CA GLY A 61 15.69 -3.76 -22.38
C GLY A 61 16.89 -4.11 -21.50
N ALA A 62 17.34 -3.19 -20.64
CA ALA A 62 18.57 -3.37 -19.88
C ALA A 62 18.51 -4.59 -18.93
N THR A 63 19.57 -5.37 -18.94
CA THR A 63 19.66 -6.72 -18.34
C THR A 63 20.22 -6.69 -16.91
N ILE A 64 19.81 -5.71 -16.09
CA ILE A 64 20.28 -5.59 -14.70
C ILE A 64 19.87 -6.83 -13.89
N CYS A 65 20.85 -7.59 -13.44
CA CYS A 65 20.66 -8.73 -12.56
C CYS A 65 20.17 -8.25 -11.20
N GLY A 66 19.10 -8.87 -10.70
CA GLY A 66 18.48 -8.45 -9.46
C GLY A 66 17.56 -7.24 -9.60
N ARG A 67 17.07 -6.89 -10.81
CA ARG A 67 16.07 -5.82 -11.00
C ARG A 67 14.88 -5.89 -10.04
N HIS A 68 14.35 -7.08 -9.75
CA HIS A 68 13.22 -7.25 -8.83
C HIS A 68 13.65 -7.08 -7.35
N PRO A 69 14.72 -7.73 -6.85
CA PRO A 69 15.29 -7.40 -5.55
C PRO A 69 15.64 -5.92 -5.36
N LEU A 70 16.22 -5.26 -6.36
CA LEU A 70 16.55 -3.83 -6.31
C LEU A 70 15.29 -2.96 -6.23
N ALA A 71 14.27 -3.24 -7.04
CA ALA A 71 12.99 -2.55 -6.99
C ALA A 71 12.29 -2.76 -5.64
N LEU A 72 12.31 -3.98 -5.09
CA LEU A 72 11.77 -4.30 -3.77
C LEU A 72 12.55 -3.56 -2.67
N LEU A 73 13.89 -3.58 -2.74
CA LEU A 73 14.75 -2.87 -1.80
C LEU A 73 14.33 -1.41 -1.71
N ILE A 74 14.33 -0.67 -2.82
CA ILE A 74 14.00 0.76 -2.80
C ILE A 74 12.54 1.04 -2.40
N ALA A 75 11.61 0.13 -2.68
CA ALA A 75 10.21 0.25 -2.26
C ALA A 75 10.02 0.03 -0.75
N THR A 76 10.95 -0.66 -0.09
CA THR A 76 10.90 -0.94 1.35
C THR A 76 11.72 0.03 2.20
N LEU A 77 12.58 0.83 1.57
CA LEU A 77 13.41 1.81 2.26
C LEU A 77 12.60 3.03 2.70
N PRO A 78 12.98 3.66 3.82
CA PRO A 78 12.32 4.88 4.26
C PRO A 78 12.63 6.00 3.24
N SER A 79 11.72 6.98 3.10
CA SER A 79 11.84 8.05 2.09
C SER A 79 13.05 8.98 2.29
N ASN A 80 13.63 8.96 3.49
CA ASN A 80 14.86 9.69 3.83
C ASN A 80 16.13 8.89 3.58
N ALA A 81 16.02 7.65 3.11
CA ALA A 81 17.18 6.90 2.68
C ALA A 81 17.88 7.65 1.55
N LYS A 82 19.19 7.58 1.55
CA LYS A 82 20.06 8.17 0.53
C LYS A 82 20.91 7.07 -0.03
N PHE A 83 21.16 7.15 -1.33
CA PHE A 83 22.10 6.26 -2.01
C PHE A 83 23.17 7.08 -2.70
N GLU A 84 24.39 6.59 -2.60
CA GLU A 84 25.53 7.10 -3.32
C GLU A 84 26.23 5.96 -4.04
N ARG A 85 26.48 6.14 -5.33
CA ARG A 85 27.28 5.20 -6.11
C ARG A 85 28.73 5.31 -5.68
N LEU A 86 29.27 4.22 -5.17
CA LEU A 86 30.67 4.14 -4.73
C LEU A 86 31.60 3.79 -5.89
N HIS A 87 31.19 2.85 -6.74
CA HIS A 87 32.03 2.37 -7.82
C HIS A 87 31.19 1.90 -9.02
N TYR A 88 31.79 2.01 -10.20
CA TYR A 88 31.28 1.45 -11.43
C TYR A 88 32.45 0.94 -12.25
N ALA A 89 32.36 -0.30 -12.69
CA ALA A 89 33.38 -0.96 -13.50
C ALA A 89 32.70 -1.82 -14.56
N THR A 90 33.48 -2.26 -15.54
CA THR A 90 33.04 -3.25 -16.53
C THR A 90 34.02 -4.41 -16.58
N SER A 91 33.56 -5.58 -16.97
CA SER A 91 34.44 -6.74 -17.21
C SER A 91 35.48 -6.50 -18.33
N SER A 92 35.35 -5.41 -19.09
CA SER A 92 36.29 -5.03 -20.14
C SER A 92 37.36 -4.04 -19.66
N ASP A 93 37.32 -3.60 -18.41
CA ASP A 93 38.31 -2.69 -17.81
C ASP A 93 39.68 -3.38 -17.60
N ASP A 94 39.73 -4.71 -17.54
CA ASP A 94 40.94 -5.53 -17.29
C ASP A 94 41.88 -5.68 -18.52
N GLY A 95 41.77 -4.79 -19.51
CA GLY A 95 42.76 -4.64 -20.58
C GLY A 95 42.61 -5.57 -21.78
N ALA A 96 41.59 -6.44 -21.82
CA ALA A 96 41.27 -7.25 -23.01
C ALA A 96 40.36 -6.52 -24.02
N GLY A 97 39.74 -5.39 -23.65
CA GLY A 97 39.15 -4.43 -24.58
C GLY A 97 38.05 -4.96 -25.51
N ASP A 98 37.42 -6.08 -25.17
CA ASP A 98 36.31 -6.59 -25.96
C ASP A 98 35.05 -5.78 -25.63
N ALA A 99 34.74 -4.81 -26.50
CA ALA A 99 33.54 -4.00 -26.42
C ALA A 99 32.31 -4.68 -27.07
N SER A 100 32.48 -5.88 -27.64
CA SER A 100 31.39 -6.68 -28.19
C SER A 100 30.65 -7.49 -27.12
N ARG A 101 31.29 -7.71 -25.97
CA ARG A 101 30.73 -8.47 -24.85
C ARG A 101 31.29 -8.02 -23.50
N PHE A 102 30.43 -7.56 -22.59
CA PHE A 102 30.84 -7.18 -21.23
C PHE A 102 29.70 -7.17 -20.23
N VAL A 103 30.03 -7.21 -18.94
CA VAL A 103 29.11 -7.01 -17.83
C VAL A 103 29.51 -5.76 -17.08
N CYS A 104 28.55 -4.89 -16.81
CA CYS A 104 28.72 -3.72 -15.97
C CYS A 104 28.50 -4.09 -14.51
N TYR A 105 29.28 -3.50 -13.60
CA TYR A 105 29.17 -3.70 -12.16
C TYR A 105 28.95 -2.36 -11.48
N LEU A 106 27.95 -2.27 -10.62
CA LEU A 106 27.69 -1.07 -9.82
C LEU A 106 27.67 -1.42 -8.33
N CYS A 107 28.43 -0.64 -7.58
CA CYS A 107 28.42 -0.65 -6.12
C CYS A 107 27.89 0.67 -5.58
N ALA A 108 27.00 0.61 -4.60
CA ALA A 108 26.42 1.76 -3.93
C ALA A 108 26.33 1.56 -2.42
N ALA A 109 26.46 2.67 -1.70
CA ALA A 109 26.19 2.77 -0.27
C ALA A 109 24.83 3.44 -0.07
N GLY A 110 24.04 2.87 0.83
CA GLY A 110 22.77 3.41 1.29
C GLY A 110 22.80 3.70 2.79
N TRP A 111 22.27 4.85 3.21
CA TRP A 111 22.08 5.17 4.62
C TRP A 111 20.79 5.95 4.82
N ALA A 112 20.17 5.76 5.98
CA ALA A 112 18.97 6.47 6.37
C ALA A 112 19.02 6.76 7.87
N ASN A 113 18.12 7.61 8.35
CA ASN A 113 17.73 7.47 9.74
C ASN A 113 16.75 6.29 9.82
N TRP A 114 17.30 5.11 10.12
CA TRP A 114 16.60 3.83 10.08
C TRP A 114 15.59 3.61 11.21
N ASN A 115 15.64 4.47 12.23
CA ASN A 115 14.61 4.58 13.26
C ASN A 115 13.34 5.27 12.71
N GLY A 116 13.41 5.82 11.50
CA GLY A 116 12.24 6.17 10.71
C GLY A 116 11.64 4.92 10.08
N ALA A 117 10.44 4.57 10.52
CA ALA A 117 9.58 3.59 9.83
C ALA A 117 9.52 3.85 8.31
N PRO A 118 9.20 2.82 7.49
CA PRO A 118 8.94 3.00 6.06
C PRO A 118 8.04 4.23 5.87
N ALA A 119 8.41 5.08 4.91
CA ALA A 119 7.87 6.41 4.70
C ALA A 119 6.41 6.52 5.16
N ALA A 120 6.22 7.03 6.38
CA ALA A 120 4.89 7.35 6.85
C ALA A 120 4.31 8.33 5.84
N ALA A 121 3.16 7.98 5.26
CA ALA A 121 2.28 8.97 4.66
C ALA A 121 2.22 10.19 5.59
N PRO A 122 2.27 11.41 5.06
CA PRO A 122 2.66 12.62 5.79
C PRO A 122 2.04 12.63 7.18
N ALA A 123 2.91 12.52 8.20
CA ALA A 123 2.53 12.74 9.57
C ALA A 123 2.01 14.17 9.66
N ASN A 124 0.74 14.31 10.02
CA ASN A 124 -0.08 15.53 10.09
C ASN A 124 -0.99 15.82 8.88
N ALA A 125 -1.49 14.80 8.18
CA ALA A 125 -2.83 14.92 7.62
C ALA A 125 -3.83 14.62 8.75
N SER A 126 -4.57 15.62 9.21
CA SER A 126 -5.77 15.37 10.01
C SER A 126 -6.70 14.42 9.24
N ALA A 127 -7.64 13.74 9.90
CA ALA A 127 -8.63 12.90 9.20
C ALA A 127 -9.38 13.68 8.09
N GLU A 128 -9.45 15.00 8.20
CA GLU A 128 -10.02 15.92 7.22
C GLU A 128 -9.10 16.15 6.01
N ASP A 129 -7.79 16.23 6.21
CA ASP A 129 -6.79 16.32 5.13
C ASP A 129 -6.66 14.99 4.37
N PHE A 130 -6.85 13.86 5.07
CA PHE A 130 -6.82 12.55 4.43
C PHE A 130 -8.06 12.31 3.57
N LEU A 131 -9.26 12.65 4.02
CA LEU A 131 -10.47 12.47 3.22
C LEU A 131 -11.38 13.70 3.33
N PRO A 132 -11.26 14.65 2.37
CA PRO A 132 -12.08 15.85 2.35
C PRO A 132 -13.59 15.54 2.38
N PRO A 133 -14.44 16.42 2.95
CA PRO A 133 -15.89 16.20 3.03
C PRO A 133 -16.59 15.99 1.66
N GLU A 134 -16.08 16.60 0.59
CA GLU A 134 -16.55 16.36 -0.78
C GLU A 134 -16.24 14.96 -1.31
N ASP A 135 -15.09 14.40 -0.95
CA ASP A 135 -14.69 13.05 -1.31
C ASP A 135 -15.55 12.01 -0.58
N LYS A 136 -15.90 12.26 0.69
CA LYS A 136 -16.85 11.42 1.45
C LYS A 136 -18.19 11.30 0.73
N ARG A 137 -18.77 12.44 0.32
CA ARG A 137 -20.03 12.48 -0.45
C ARG A 137 -19.90 11.78 -1.80
N THR A 138 -18.77 11.96 -2.48
CA THR A 138 -18.48 11.32 -3.76
C THR A 138 -18.39 9.81 -3.64
N LEU A 139 -17.74 9.28 -2.60
CA LEU A 139 -17.66 7.84 -2.36
C LEU A 139 -19.01 7.21 -2.04
N LEU A 140 -19.86 7.89 -1.26
CA LEU A 140 -21.23 7.42 -1.00
C LEU A 140 -22.05 7.35 -2.30
N ARG A 141 -21.89 8.35 -3.18
CA ARG A 141 -22.52 8.33 -4.51
C ARG A 141 -22.01 7.16 -5.36
N PHE A 142 -20.70 6.97 -5.46
CA PHE A 142 -20.12 5.84 -6.21
C PHE A 142 -20.63 4.50 -5.70
N ALA A 143 -20.69 4.30 -4.38
CA ALA A 143 -21.23 3.09 -3.78
C ALA A 143 -22.72 2.87 -4.16
N ARG A 144 -23.55 3.90 -4.03
CA ARG A 144 -24.99 3.86 -4.39
C ARG A 144 -25.19 3.53 -5.86
N GLU A 145 -24.50 4.25 -6.74
CA GLU A 145 -24.61 4.09 -8.20
C GLU A 145 -24.14 2.70 -8.63
N SER A 146 -23.09 2.17 -8.01
CA SER A 146 -22.60 0.82 -8.28
C SER A 146 -23.62 -0.27 -7.97
N ILE A 147 -24.32 -0.16 -6.83
CA ILE A 147 -25.38 -1.10 -6.46
C ILE A 147 -26.59 -0.92 -7.39
N ARG A 148 -27.01 0.33 -7.65
CA ARG A 148 -28.14 0.64 -8.53
C ARG A 148 -27.92 0.10 -9.95
N HIS A 149 -26.72 0.24 -10.49
CA HIS A 149 -26.36 -0.22 -11.82
C HIS A 149 -26.55 -1.74 -11.99
N VAL A 150 -26.29 -2.53 -10.95
CA VAL A 150 -26.53 -3.98 -10.97
C VAL A 150 -28.02 -4.28 -11.09
N PHE A 151 -28.89 -3.53 -10.42
CA PHE A 151 -30.34 -3.69 -10.57
C PHE A 151 -30.84 -3.28 -11.96
N GLU A 152 -30.25 -2.25 -12.56
CA GLU A 152 -30.64 -1.73 -13.87
C GLU A 152 -30.16 -2.62 -15.04
N THR A 153 -28.95 -3.19 -14.93
CA THR A 153 -28.27 -3.84 -16.06
C THR A 153 -27.95 -5.33 -15.83
N GLY A 154 -28.08 -5.81 -14.59
CA GLY A 154 -27.64 -7.14 -14.19
C GLY A 154 -26.12 -7.33 -14.13
N LYS A 155 -25.32 -6.27 -14.30
CA LYS A 155 -23.86 -6.33 -14.32
C LYS A 155 -23.24 -5.30 -13.38
N ALA A 156 -22.06 -5.60 -12.87
CA ALA A 156 -21.27 -4.65 -12.08
C ALA A 156 -20.60 -3.61 -13.01
N LEU A 157 -20.43 -2.39 -12.49
CA LEU A 157 -19.64 -1.37 -13.18
C LEU A 157 -18.18 -1.83 -13.34
N PRO A 158 -17.50 -1.47 -14.45
CA PRO A 158 -16.05 -1.63 -14.55
C PRO A 158 -15.33 -0.89 -13.43
N ALA A 159 -14.21 -1.44 -12.95
CA ALA A 159 -13.45 -0.86 -11.83
C ALA A 159 -13.07 0.62 -12.07
N ASP A 160 -12.75 0.98 -13.31
CA ASP A 160 -12.32 2.33 -13.68
C ASP A 160 -13.45 3.29 -14.08
N HIS A 161 -14.71 2.89 -13.92
CA HIS A 161 -15.86 3.70 -14.34
C HIS A 161 -15.79 5.15 -13.82
N PHE A 162 -15.47 5.32 -12.54
CA PHE A 162 -15.37 6.63 -11.88
C PHE A 162 -13.99 7.29 -11.96
N GLY A 163 -13.02 6.72 -12.69
CA GLY A 163 -11.63 7.18 -12.67
C GLY A 163 -11.41 8.63 -13.14
N LYS A 164 -12.30 9.16 -13.99
CA LYS A 164 -12.29 10.56 -14.45
C LYS A 164 -12.84 11.54 -13.41
N GLU A 165 -13.80 11.10 -12.61
CA GLU A 165 -14.44 11.91 -11.55
C GLU A 165 -13.69 11.83 -10.22
N ALA A 166 -12.88 10.78 -10.03
CA ALA A 166 -12.12 10.57 -8.81
C ALA A 166 -11.04 11.65 -8.63
N SER A 167 -11.11 12.36 -7.49
CA SER A 167 -10.07 13.29 -7.04
C SER A 167 -8.74 12.54 -6.76
N PRO A 168 -7.61 13.26 -6.62
CA PRO A 168 -6.33 12.64 -6.28
C PRO A 168 -6.39 11.82 -4.98
N SER A 169 -7.13 12.29 -3.97
CA SER A 169 -7.29 11.61 -2.69
C SER A 169 -7.97 10.25 -2.82
N LEU A 170 -8.97 10.14 -3.72
CA LEU A 170 -9.68 8.90 -4.02
C LEU A 170 -8.88 7.91 -4.87
N LYS A 171 -7.85 8.39 -5.59
CA LYS A 171 -6.95 7.56 -6.39
C LYS A 171 -5.85 6.89 -5.57
N ARG A 172 -5.63 7.32 -4.33
CA ARG A 172 -4.71 6.66 -3.41
C ARG A 172 -5.25 5.30 -2.99
N LYS A 173 -4.33 4.37 -2.74
CA LYS A 173 -4.67 3.06 -2.20
C LYS A 173 -5.02 3.20 -0.71
N ALA A 174 -6.16 2.67 -0.30
CA ALA A 174 -6.55 2.58 1.09
C ALA A 174 -7.44 1.34 1.30
N GLY A 175 -7.31 0.68 2.44
CA GLY A 175 -8.27 -0.34 2.84
C GLY A 175 -9.60 0.34 3.20
N CYS A 176 -10.73 -0.32 2.92
CA CYS A 176 -12.02 0.19 3.34
C CYS A 176 -13.05 -0.93 3.51
N PHE A 177 -14.11 -0.60 4.24
CA PHE A 177 -15.31 -1.43 4.38
C PHE A 177 -16.52 -0.64 3.89
N VAL A 178 -17.42 -1.32 3.19
CA VAL A 178 -18.73 -0.78 2.84
C VAL A 178 -19.78 -1.55 3.60
N THR A 179 -20.53 -0.84 4.43
CA THR A 179 -21.60 -1.39 5.28
C THR A 179 -22.94 -0.89 4.77
N LEU A 180 -23.90 -1.79 4.66
CA LEU A 180 -25.29 -1.50 4.34
C LEU A 180 -26.12 -1.70 5.60
N ASN A 181 -26.86 -0.69 6.02
CA ASN A 181 -27.76 -0.75 7.18
C ASN A 181 -29.19 -0.45 6.73
N VAL A 182 -30.18 -1.10 7.33
CA VAL A 182 -31.60 -0.81 7.07
C VAL A 182 -31.95 0.54 7.70
N ARG A 183 -32.34 1.54 6.91
CA ARG A 183 -32.59 2.93 7.36
C ARG A 183 -33.58 3.04 8.52
N ARG A 184 -34.58 2.15 8.54
CA ARG A 184 -35.66 2.17 9.53
C ARG A 184 -35.25 1.63 10.90
N THR A 185 -34.38 0.62 10.93
CA THR A 185 -34.03 -0.10 12.16
C THR A 185 -32.59 0.10 12.58
N GLY A 186 -31.71 0.50 11.66
CA GLY A 186 -30.27 0.53 11.85
C GLY A 186 -29.60 -0.84 11.71
N ASP A 187 -30.37 -1.90 11.44
CA ASP A 187 -29.84 -3.27 11.40
C ASP A 187 -28.87 -3.48 10.23
N LEU A 188 -27.81 -4.25 10.48
CA LEU A 188 -26.86 -4.64 9.45
C LEU A 188 -27.53 -5.47 8.36
N ARG A 189 -27.37 -5.05 7.09
CA ARG A 189 -27.91 -5.70 5.89
C ARG A 189 -26.83 -6.31 4.97
N GLY A 190 -25.57 -5.93 5.18
CA GLY A 190 -24.40 -6.48 4.50
C GLY A 190 -23.15 -5.66 4.83
N CYS A 191 -22.00 -6.31 4.95
CA CYS A 191 -20.72 -5.63 5.15
C CYS A 191 -19.56 -6.45 4.61
N ILE A 192 -18.81 -5.87 3.67
CA ILE A 192 -17.61 -6.44 3.07
C ILE A 192 -16.55 -5.34 3.00
N GLY A 193 -15.30 -5.72 3.21
CA GLY A 193 -14.17 -4.81 3.12
C GLY A 193 -12.84 -5.52 2.96
N GLU A 194 -11.81 -4.71 2.74
CA GLU A 194 -10.42 -5.14 2.61
C GLU A 194 -9.54 -4.29 3.54
N ILE A 195 -8.68 -4.96 4.31
CA ILE A 195 -7.74 -4.28 5.21
C ILE A 195 -6.51 -3.81 4.41
N ALA A 196 -5.99 -4.67 3.53
CA ALA A 196 -4.83 -4.35 2.70
C ALA A 196 -5.26 -3.45 1.53
N ALA A 197 -4.58 -2.31 1.40
CA ALA A 197 -4.80 -1.33 0.34
C ALA A 197 -4.25 -1.82 -1.01
N GLN A 198 -4.99 -2.69 -1.72
CA GLN A 198 -4.53 -3.29 -2.98
C GLN A 198 -4.77 -2.37 -4.19
N ARG A 199 -5.85 -1.60 -4.15
CA ARG A 199 -6.37 -0.79 -5.26
C ARG A 199 -6.73 0.65 -4.81
N PRO A 200 -6.82 1.61 -5.75
CA PRO A 200 -7.36 2.93 -5.48
C PRO A 200 -8.70 2.89 -4.73
N LEU A 201 -8.89 3.81 -3.79
CA LEU A 201 -10.07 3.84 -2.91
C LEU A 201 -11.39 3.88 -3.68
N TYR A 202 -11.48 4.66 -4.77
CA TYR A 202 -12.71 4.68 -5.59
C TYR A 202 -13.03 3.31 -6.20
N GLN A 203 -12.02 2.57 -6.66
CA GLN A 203 -12.19 1.22 -7.20
C GLN A 203 -12.60 0.24 -6.09
N ALA A 204 -11.98 0.35 -4.91
CA ALA A 204 -12.32 -0.45 -3.75
C ALA A 204 -13.80 -0.27 -3.36
N VAL A 205 -14.23 0.98 -3.15
CA VAL A 205 -15.62 1.28 -2.77
C VAL A 205 -16.62 0.81 -3.83
N THR A 206 -16.33 1.03 -5.12
CA THR A 206 -17.19 0.58 -6.24
C THR A 206 -17.45 -0.93 -6.18
N ALA A 207 -16.39 -1.73 -6.03
CA ALA A 207 -16.52 -3.17 -5.97
C ALA A 207 -17.13 -3.66 -4.65
N LEU A 208 -16.62 -3.14 -3.52
CA LEU A 208 -17.05 -3.57 -2.18
C LEU A 208 -18.51 -3.24 -1.92
N ALA A 209 -19.05 -2.15 -2.47
CA ALA A 209 -20.48 -1.84 -2.39
C ALA A 209 -21.35 -2.94 -3.04
N VAL A 210 -20.97 -3.40 -4.22
CA VAL A 210 -21.64 -4.51 -4.91
C VAL A 210 -21.50 -5.81 -4.11
N HIS A 211 -20.31 -6.10 -3.57
CA HIS A 211 -20.11 -7.28 -2.73
C HIS A 211 -20.89 -7.23 -1.42
N SER A 212 -21.01 -6.07 -0.77
CA SER A 212 -21.84 -5.91 0.42
C SER A 212 -23.33 -6.10 0.13
N ALA A 213 -23.79 -5.72 -1.06
CA ALA A 213 -25.19 -5.88 -1.46
C ALA A 213 -25.53 -7.33 -1.87
N PHE A 214 -24.63 -8.02 -2.58
CA PHE A 214 -24.97 -9.28 -3.25
C PHE A 214 -24.08 -10.47 -2.89
N GLY A 215 -22.94 -10.23 -2.24
CA GLY A 215 -21.90 -11.24 -1.97
C GLY A 215 -21.66 -11.58 -0.49
N ASP A 216 -22.26 -10.85 0.45
CA ASP A 216 -22.14 -11.17 1.88
C ASP A 216 -22.97 -12.42 2.22
N ARG A 217 -22.29 -13.55 2.44
CA ARG A 217 -22.90 -14.87 2.67
C ARG A 217 -23.79 -14.96 3.92
N ARG A 218 -23.72 -13.98 4.82
CA ARG A 218 -24.58 -13.93 6.01
C ARG A 218 -26.01 -13.46 5.68
N PHE A 219 -26.20 -12.85 4.51
CA PHE A 219 -27.47 -12.27 4.09
C PHE A 219 -27.86 -12.76 2.70
N SER A 220 -29.15 -12.78 2.41
CA SER A 220 -29.62 -12.94 1.02
C SER A 220 -29.21 -11.72 0.18
N PRO A 221 -28.92 -11.89 -1.12
CA PRO A 221 -28.66 -10.76 -2.01
C PRO A 221 -29.77 -9.69 -1.90
N LEU A 222 -29.35 -8.42 -1.93
CA LEU A 222 -30.25 -7.27 -1.83
C LEU A 222 -31.28 -7.29 -2.97
N ARG A 223 -32.54 -7.00 -2.66
CA ARG A 223 -33.62 -6.87 -3.66
C ARG A 223 -33.81 -5.42 -4.08
N SER A 224 -34.39 -5.21 -5.27
CA SER A 224 -34.52 -3.89 -5.86
C SER A 224 -35.37 -2.94 -4.98
N GLU A 225 -36.38 -3.50 -4.31
CA GLU A 225 -37.30 -2.75 -3.45
C GLU A 225 -36.65 -2.35 -2.12
N GLU A 226 -35.55 -3.00 -1.73
CA GLU A 226 -34.79 -2.69 -0.51
C GLU A 226 -33.80 -1.53 -0.73
N LEU A 227 -33.46 -1.19 -1.98
CA LEU A 227 -32.37 -0.25 -2.32
C LEU A 227 -32.56 1.14 -1.70
N GLU A 228 -33.77 1.69 -1.75
CA GLU A 228 -34.09 2.99 -1.16
C GLU A 228 -34.23 2.91 0.37
N GLY A 229 -34.41 1.70 0.90
CA GLY A 229 -34.51 1.41 2.33
C GLY A 229 -33.17 1.23 3.05
N ILE A 230 -32.03 1.27 2.34
CA ILE A 230 -30.70 1.09 2.94
C ILE A 230 -29.90 2.40 3.05
N ALA A 231 -29.17 2.55 4.15
CA ALA A 231 -28.15 3.56 4.34
C ALA A 231 -26.79 2.91 4.06
N ILE A 232 -25.95 3.58 3.28
CA ILE A 232 -24.57 3.15 3.06
C ILE A 232 -23.69 3.89 4.07
N GLU A 233 -22.82 3.14 4.73
CA GLU A 233 -21.72 3.61 5.55
C GLU A 233 -20.41 3.09 4.97
N ILE A 234 -19.38 3.94 4.94
CA ILE A 234 -18.06 3.62 4.44
C ILE A 234 -17.06 3.91 5.55
N SER A 235 -16.22 2.93 5.84
CA SER A 235 -15.12 3.03 6.80
C SER A 235 -13.81 2.94 6.03
N VAL A 236 -13.13 4.07 5.86
CA VAL A 236 -11.82 4.14 5.18
C VAL A 236 -10.71 4.02 6.21
N LEU A 237 -9.82 3.05 6.02
CA LEU A 237 -8.67 2.86 6.90
C LEU A 237 -7.57 3.85 6.52
N THR A 238 -7.06 4.58 7.52
CA THR A 238 -5.87 5.41 7.30
C THR A 238 -4.65 4.51 7.08
N PRO A 239 -3.59 5.01 6.42
CA PRO A 239 -2.32 4.30 6.37
C PRO A 239 -1.84 3.97 7.78
N GLU A 240 -1.26 2.79 7.92
CA GLU A 240 -0.61 2.41 9.16
C GLU A 240 0.55 3.35 9.47
N ARG A 241 0.58 3.88 10.69
CA ARG A 241 1.69 4.66 11.22
C ARG A 241 2.37 3.88 12.35
N PRO A 242 3.71 3.87 12.43
CA PRO A 242 4.39 3.30 13.59
C PRO A 242 3.97 4.03 14.87
N VAL A 243 4.07 3.33 16.00
CA VAL A 243 4.09 3.96 17.32
C VAL A 243 5.39 3.63 18.03
N ASP A 244 5.99 4.64 18.66
CA ASP A 244 7.27 4.49 19.37
C ASP A 244 7.09 3.63 20.64
N SER A 245 5.91 3.73 21.25
CA SER A 245 5.53 2.94 22.41
C SER A 245 4.15 2.33 22.19
N TRP A 246 3.99 1.07 22.61
CA TRP A 246 2.67 0.43 22.69
C TRP A 246 1.69 1.21 23.59
N ARG A 247 2.21 2.05 24.50
CA ARG A 247 1.41 2.93 25.37
C ARG A 247 0.72 4.07 24.61
N ASP A 248 1.17 4.37 23.39
CA ASP A 248 0.57 5.39 22.53
C ASP A 248 -0.66 4.85 21.75
N ILE A 249 -0.98 3.57 21.95
CA ILE A 249 -2.16 2.93 21.36
C ILE A 249 -3.39 3.29 22.19
N VAL A 250 -4.36 3.94 21.56
CA VAL A 250 -5.61 4.36 22.18
C VAL A 250 -6.71 3.36 21.83
N ILE A 251 -7.16 2.60 22.83
CA ILE A 251 -8.26 1.65 22.71
C ILE A 251 -9.54 2.33 22.21
N GLY A 252 -10.23 1.69 21.28
CA GLY A 252 -11.46 2.21 20.66
C GLY A 252 -11.25 3.27 19.57
N ARG A 253 -10.04 3.84 19.48
CA ARG A 253 -9.67 4.76 18.39
C ARG A 253 -8.77 4.09 17.36
N HIS A 254 -7.71 3.41 17.83
CA HIS A 254 -6.69 2.82 16.97
C HIS A 254 -7.01 1.36 16.67
N GLY A 255 -7.02 1.01 15.38
CA GLY A 255 -6.65 -0.32 14.93
C GLY A 255 -5.14 -0.48 15.10
N MET A 256 -4.69 -1.69 15.39
CA MET A 256 -3.30 -1.93 15.75
C MET A 256 -2.79 -3.21 15.11
N THR A 257 -1.55 -3.18 14.64
CA THR A 257 -0.81 -4.37 14.26
C THR A 257 0.33 -4.63 15.25
N LEU A 258 0.64 -5.89 15.44
CA LEU A 258 1.84 -6.35 16.13
C LEU A 258 2.65 -7.16 15.14
N SER A 259 3.94 -6.86 15.03
CA SER A 259 4.91 -7.66 14.29
C SER A 259 6.10 -8.03 15.17
N LYS A 260 6.45 -9.32 15.20
CA LYS A 260 7.66 -9.82 15.89
C LYS A 260 8.10 -11.16 15.30
N ARG A 261 9.40 -11.30 14.99
CA ARG A 261 10.02 -12.56 14.50
C ARG A 261 9.29 -13.16 13.29
N GLY A 262 8.89 -12.31 12.33
CA GLY A 262 8.15 -12.74 11.13
C GLY A 262 6.69 -13.15 11.37
N ARG A 263 6.17 -12.99 12.59
CA ARG A 263 4.76 -13.20 12.93
C ARG A 263 4.04 -11.86 13.03
N MET A 264 2.80 -11.83 12.56
CA MET A 264 1.99 -10.62 12.53
C MET A 264 0.54 -10.90 12.91
N ALA A 265 -0.09 -9.97 13.59
CA ALA A 265 -1.53 -9.94 13.76
C ALA A 265 -2.06 -8.50 13.75
N VAL A 266 -3.36 -8.37 13.48
CA VAL A 266 -4.08 -7.09 13.47
C VAL A 266 -5.36 -7.19 14.29
N PHE A 267 -5.69 -6.11 15.00
CA PHE A 267 -7.01 -5.84 15.53
C PHE A 267 -7.56 -4.54 14.98
N LEU A 268 -8.87 -4.52 14.68
CA LEU A 268 -9.60 -3.32 14.32
C LEU A 268 -9.94 -2.52 15.60
N PRO A 269 -10.18 -1.18 15.49
CA PRO A 269 -10.41 -0.31 16.65
C PRO A 269 -11.49 -0.81 17.63
N GLN A 270 -12.53 -1.44 17.12
CA GLN A 270 -13.70 -1.89 17.87
C GLN A 270 -13.50 -3.18 18.69
N VAL A 271 -12.46 -3.98 18.37
CA VAL A 271 -12.29 -5.31 18.98
C VAL A 271 -12.12 -5.23 20.49
N ALA A 272 -11.25 -4.36 20.97
CA ALA A 272 -10.98 -4.24 22.41
C ALA A 272 -12.17 -3.66 23.21
N PRO A 273 -12.81 -2.56 22.76
CA PRO A 273 -14.04 -2.07 23.42
C PRO A 273 -15.16 -3.10 23.50
N GLU A 274 -15.41 -3.86 22.42
CA GLU A 274 -16.47 -4.89 22.40
C GLU A 274 -16.24 -6.00 23.42
N GLN A 275 -14.98 -6.32 23.71
CA GLN A 275 -14.59 -7.35 24.67
C GLN A 275 -14.38 -6.81 26.09
N GLY A 276 -14.39 -5.48 26.27
CA GLY A 276 -14.07 -4.84 27.53
C GLY A 276 -12.60 -5.00 27.95
N TRP A 277 -11.68 -5.21 27.01
CA TRP A 277 -10.27 -5.43 27.30
C TRP A 277 -9.53 -4.11 27.57
N THR A 278 -8.63 -4.16 28.55
CA THR A 278 -7.57 -3.15 28.75
C THR A 278 -6.54 -3.18 27.62
N LEU A 279 -5.66 -2.19 27.58
CA LEU A 279 -4.58 -2.14 26.58
C LEU A 279 -3.67 -3.38 26.68
N GLU A 280 -3.20 -3.72 27.87
CA GLU A 280 -2.33 -4.86 28.12
C GLU A 280 -2.99 -6.21 27.77
N GLU A 281 -4.28 -6.37 28.11
CA GLU A 281 -5.05 -7.55 27.70
C GLU A 281 -5.17 -7.63 26.18
N THR A 282 -5.47 -6.51 25.53
CA THR A 282 -5.58 -6.42 24.07
C THR A 282 -4.27 -6.82 23.39
N LEU A 283 -3.13 -6.31 23.86
CA LEU A 283 -1.81 -6.64 23.32
C LEU A 283 -1.45 -8.11 23.55
N SER A 284 -1.87 -8.68 24.68
CA SER A 284 -1.67 -10.09 24.99
C SER A 284 -2.49 -11.00 24.07
N GLN A 285 -3.74 -10.63 23.79
CA GLN A 285 -4.60 -11.34 22.83
C GLN A 285 -4.10 -11.16 21.39
N LEU A 286 -3.55 -9.99 21.06
CA LEU A 286 -2.97 -9.72 19.74
C LEU A 286 -1.71 -10.55 19.51
N ALA A 287 -0.85 -10.68 20.53
CA ALA A 287 0.32 -11.55 20.50
C ALA A 287 -0.10 -13.03 20.31
N LEU A 288 -1.09 -13.50 21.06
CA LEU A 288 -1.66 -14.84 20.90
C LEU A 288 -2.20 -15.06 19.47
N LYS A 289 -2.90 -14.08 18.91
CA LYS A 289 -3.40 -14.12 17.53
C LYS A 289 -2.27 -14.17 16.49
N ALA A 290 -1.14 -13.52 16.77
CA ALA A 290 0.09 -13.64 15.97
C ALA A 290 0.80 -14.99 16.18
N GLY A 291 0.27 -15.87 17.04
CA GLY A 291 0.90 -17.14 17.42
C GLY A 291 2.09 -16.97 18.36
N LEU A 292 2.27 -15.82 19.01
CA LEU A 292 3.31 -15.55 20.00
C LEU A 292 2.82 -15.88 21.42
N ARG A 293 3.72 -15.82 22.41
CA ARG A 293 3.31 -15.93 23.82
C ARG A 293 2.60 -14.64 24.27
N PRO A 294 1.68 -14.70 25.25
CA PRO A 294 0.92 -13.54 25.71
C PRO A 294 1.76 -12.32 26.10
N ASP A 295 2.97 -12.50 26.64
CA ASP A 295 3.84 -11.38 27.06
C ASP A 295 4.93 -11.02 26.04
N ASP A 296 4.99 -11.68 24.88
CA ASP A 296 6.04 -11.42 23.89
C ASP A 296 5.94 -10.02 23.27
N TRP A 297 4.81 -9.32 23.44
CA TRP A 297 4.62 -7.95 22.97
C TRP A 297 5.42 -6.91 23.78
N ARG A 298 5.86 -7.25 25.00
CA ARG A 298 6.53 -6.30 25.91
C ARG A 298 7.95 -5.93 25.51
N ASP A 299 8.62 -6.78 24.72
CA ASP A 299 10.02 -6.61 24.35
C ASP A 299 10.23 -6.94 22.87
N GLY A 300 10.84 -6.02 22.11
CA GLY A 300 11.19 -6.23 20.70
C GLY A 300 10.01 -6.50 19.75
N ALA A 301 8.77 -6.14 20.13
CA ALA A 301 7.63 -6.11 19.24
C ALA A 301 7.50 -4.74 18.58
N GLN A 302 7.17 -4.72 17.30
CA GLN A 302 6.88 -3.52 16.55
C GLN A 302 5.37 -3.35 16.43
N PHE A 303 4.91 -2.11 16.58
CA PHE A 303 3.50 -1.78 16.49
C PHE A 303 3.28 -0.71 15.43
N THR A 304 2.25 -0.90 14.63
CA THR A 304 1.65 0.16 13.84
C THR A 304 0.21 0.36 14.29
N VAL A 305 -0.29 1.57 14.11
CA VAL A 305 -1.69 1.91 14.33
C VAL A 305 -2.29 2.52 13.08
N PHE A 306 -3.58 2.32 12.90
CA PHE A 306 -4.39 2.97 11.89
C PHE A 306 -5.72 3.39 12.50
N GLU A 307 -6.40 4.34 11.89
CA GLU A 307 -7.72 4.79 12.28
C GLU A 307 -8.72 4.44 11.18
N ALA A 308 -10.00 4.41 11.52
CA ALA A 308 -11.08 4.28 10.54
C ALA A 308 -11.81 5.62 10.45
N ILE A 309 -11.80 6.24 9.28
CA ILE A 309 -12.63 7.40 8.97
C ILE A 309 -13.99 6.85 8.53
N VAL A 310 -14.96 6.91 9.45
CA VAL A 310 -16.32 6.41 9.23
C VAL A 310 -17.23 7.56 8.80
N PHE A 311 -17.97 7.36 7.73
CA PHE A 311 -18.98 8.30 7.25
C PHE A 311 -20.08 7.53 6.54
N GLY A 312 -21.31 8.02 6.62
CA GLY A 312 -22.46 7.34 6.02
C GLY A 312 -23.57 8.29 5.69
N GLU A 313 -24.58 7.76 5.03
CA GLU A 313 -25.81 8.47 4.80
C GLU A 313 -26.65 8.57 6.08
N ALA A 314 -27.38 9.68 6.18
CA ALA A 314 -28.33 9.89 7.26
C ALA A 314 -29.35 8.74 7.37
N ALA A 315 -29.63 8.27 8.59
CA ALA A 315 -30.78 7.42 8.86
C ALA A 315 -32.09 8.21 8.63
N TRP A 316 -33.21 7.51 8.47
CA TRP A 316 -34.50 8.18 8.24
C TRP A 316 -34.78 9.21 9.35
N GLY A 317 -34.99 10.48 8.99
CA GLY A 317 -35.29 11.56 9.94
C GLY A 317 -34.10 12.39 10.45
N THR A 318 -32.86 12.13 10.02
CA THR A 318 -31.73 13.02 10.32
C THR A 318 -31.49 14.00 9.16
N ARG A 319 -31.72 15.30 9.39
CA ARG A 319 -31.20 16.36 8.51
C ARG A 319 -29.71 16.50 8.82
N VAL A 320 -28.86 16.35 7.80
CA VAL A 320 -27.44 16.70 7.91
C VAL A 320 -27.35 18.24 7.95
N PRO A 321 -26.71 18.86 8.95
CA PRO A 321 -26.46 20.30 8.97
C PRO A 321 -25.52 20.73 7.85
#